data_AF-A0A539E4V7-F1
#
_entry.id   AF-A0A539E4V7-F1
#
_cell.length_a   1.000
_cell.length_b   1.000
_cell.length_c   1.000
_cell.angle_alpha   90.00
_cell.angle_beta   90.00
_cell.angle_gamma   90.00
#
_symmetry.space_group_name_H-M   'P 1'
#
loop_
_entity.id
_entity.type
_entity.pdbx_description
1 polymer ?
#
loop_
_entity_poly.entity_id
_entity_poly.type
_entity_poly.pdbx_seq_one_letter_code
_entity_poly.pdbx_strand_id
1 'polypeptide(L)' 'MLNHWGLVDGEDVGRIVFQLIDAGILSKTEDDRLDDFAGVVRFDDLFEAGYRWP' A
#
# COMPACT_ATOMS: atom_id res chain seq x y z
N MET A 1 13.71 -1.45 6.02
CA MET A 1 13.83 -1.91 4.60
C MET A 1 12.93 -1.05 3.71
N LEU A 2 11.61 -1.06 3.90
CA LEU A 2 10.64 -0.24 3.16
C LEU A 2 10.58 1.23 3.59
N ASN A 3 10.85 1.53 4.86
CA ASN A 3 10.89 2.92 5.36
C ASN A 3 11.88 3.82 4.60
N HIS A 4 12.94 3.27 3.98
CA HIS A 4 13.87 4.05 3.16
C HIS A 4 13.22 4.55 1.86
N TRP A 5 12.20 3.86 1.36
CA TRP A 5 11.38 4.25 0.21
C TRP A 5 10.21 5.15 0.66
N GLY A 6 10.11 5.46 1.96
CA GLY A 6 8.99 6.21 2.54
C GLY A 6 7.73 5.38 2.75
N LEU A 7 7.82 4.04 2.72
CA LEU A 7 6.67 3.15 2.87
C LEU A 7 6.64 2.57 4.30
N VAL A 8 5.60 2.92 5.07
CA VAL A 8 5.42 2.51 6.47
C VAL A 8 4.21 1.60 6.63
N ASP A 9 3.14 1.86 5.88
CA ASP A 9 1.90 1.08 5.95
C ASP A 9 1.21 0.95 4.59
N GLY A 10 0.05 0.31 4.61
CA GLY A 10 -0.77 0.11 3.42
C GLY A 10 -1.18 1.41 2.73
N GLU A 11 -1.41 2.49 3.47
CA GLU A 11 -1.87 3.77 2.89
C GLU A 11 -0.82 4.36 1.96
N ASP A 12 0.47 4.22 2.30
CA ASP A 12 1.56 4.69 1.45
C ASP A 12 1.58 3.97 0.09
N VAL A 13 1.27 2.67 0.08
CA VAL A 13 1.12 1.89 -1.16
C VAL A 13 -0.12 2.36 -1.92
N GLY A 14 -1.25 2.55 -1.22
CA GLY A 14 -2.47 3.09 -1.81
C GLY A 14 -2.23 4.43 -2.52
N ARG A 15 -1.46 5.33 -1.92
CA ARG A 15 -1.11 6.63 -2.52
C ARG A 15 -0.36 6.46 -3.84
N ILE A 16 0.59 5.53 -3.91
CA ILE A 16 1.33 5.23 -5.15
C ILE A 16 0.37 4.68 -6.22
N VAL A 17 -0.51 3.74 -5.88
CA VAL A 17 -1.48 3.16 -6.82
C VAL A 17 -2.40 4.26 -7.39
N PHE A 18 -2.91 5.14 -6.54
CA PHE A 18 -3.76 6.25 -6.98
C PHE A 18 -3.00 7.29 -7.82
N GLN A 19 -1.72 7.56 -7.53
CA GLN A 19 -0.89 8.39 -8.42
C GLN A 19 -0.70 7.74 -9.81
N LEU A 20 -0.57 6.41 -9.87
CA LEU A 20 -0.48 5.69 -11.15
C LEU A 20 -1.81 5.68 -11.91
N ILE A 21 -2.94 5.69 -11.21
CA ILE A 21 -4.27 5.91 -11.81
C ILE A 21 -4.36 7.32 -12.41
N ASP A 22 -3.96 8.34 -11.65
CA ASP A 22 -3.96 9.73 -12.12
C ASP A 22 -3.03 9.93 -13.33
N ALA A 23 -1.91 9.20 -13.38
CA ALA A 23 -0.99 9.18 -14.52
C ALA A 23 -1.53 8.40 -15.74
N GLY A 24 -2.69 7.73 -15.63
CA GLY A 24 -3.29 6.92 -16.69
C GLY A 24 -2.57 5.59 -16.96
N ILE A 25 -1.71 5.16 -16.05
CA ILE A 25 -0.97 3.88 -16.13
C ILE A 25 -1.85 2.73 -15.62
N LEU A 26 -2.61 3.00 -14.55
CA LEU A 26 -3.58 2.08 -13.98
C LEU A 26 -5.00 2.62 -14.17
N SER A 27 -5.99 1.77 -13.92
CA SER A 27 -7.42 2.13 -13.90
C SER A 27 -8.05 1.70 -12.59
N LYS A 28 -9.06 2.44 -12.14
CA LYS A 28 -9.89 2.10 -10.98
C LYS A 28 -11.31 1.77 -11.37
N THR A 29 -11.98 1.01 -10.52
CA THR A 29 -13.44 0.85 -10.50
C THR A 29 -14.09 1.93 -9.64
N GLU A 30 -15.43 2.01 -9.67
CA GLU A 30 -16.18 2.97 -8.85
C GLU A 30 -16.07 2.69 -7.34
N ASP A 31 -15.83 1.42 -6.97
CA ASP A 31 -15.76 0.99 -5.58
C ASP A 31 -14.37 1.15 -4.95
N ASP A 32 -13.30 1.26 -5.76
CA ASP A 32 -11.94 1.40 -5.25
C ASP A 32 -11.74 2.74 -4.52
N ARG A 33 -11.37 2.70 -3.25
CA ARG A 33 -11.08 3.86 -2.40
C ARG A 33 -9.66 3.79 -1.89
N LEU A 34 -9.04 4.96 -1.70
CA LEU A 34 -7.72 5.03 -1.06
C LEU A 34 -7.77 4.43 0.36
N ASP A 35 -8.88 4.64 1.06
CA ASP A 35 -9.11 4.12 2.41
C ASP A 35 -9.17 2.59 2.48
N ASP A 36 -9.35 1.89 1.34
CA ASP A 36 -9.30 0.42 1.31
C ASP A 36 -7.91 -0.12 1.66
N PHE A 37 -6.89 0.74 1.63
CA PHE A 37 -5.53 0.43 2.03
C PHE A 37 -5.25 0.74 3.51
N ALA A 38 -6.12 1.50 4.17
CA ALA A 38 -5.93 1.94 5.55
C ALA A 38 -6.05 0.77 6.53
N GLY A 39 -5.06 0.64 7.43
CA GLY A 39 -5.07 -0.39 8.48
C GLY A 39 -4.91 -1.84 8.00
N VAL A 40 -4.78 -2.08 6.69
CA VAL A 40 -4.59 -3.44 6.12
C VAL A 40 -3.25 -4.03 6.56
N VAL A 41 -2.21 -3.20 6.62
CA VAL A 41 -0.86 -3.62 6.95
C VAL A 41 -0.05 -2.49 7.57
N ARG A 42 0.74 -2.82 8.60
CA ARG A 42 1.92 -2.06 9.02
C ARG A 42 3.15 -2.91 8.76
N PHE A 43 4.13 -2.39 8.04
CA PHE A 43 5.25 -3.21 7.58
C PHE A 43 6.17 -3.64 8.73
N ASP A 44 6.35 -2.77 9.73
CA ASP A 44 7.16 -3.09 10.91
C ASP A 44 6.61 -4.34 11.63
N ASP A 45 5.29 -4.41 11.84
CA ASP A 45 4.61 -5.54 12.49
C ASP A 45 4.79 -6.85 11.70
N LEU A 46 4.69 -6.80 10.36
CA LEU A 46 4.87 -7.99 9.52
C LEU A 46 6.31 -8.51 9.51
N PHE A 47 7.28 -7.60 9.44
CA PHE A 47 8.69 -7.99 9.42
C PHE A 47 9.14 -8.56 10.76
N GLU A 48 8.66 -8.00 11.87
CA GLU A 48 8.89 -8.55 13.21
C GLU A 48 8.21 -9.91 13.42
N ALA A 49 6.99 -10.09 12.89
CA ALA A 49 6.27 -11.36 12.96
C ALA A 49 6.93 -12.49 12.14
N GLY A 50 7.99 -12.22 11.39
CA GLY A 50 8.66 -13.21 10.55
C GLY A 50 7.75 -13.70 9.43
N TYR A 51 7.04 -12.76 8.78
CA TYR A 51 6.08 -13.05 7.72
C TYR A 51 6.61 -14.11 6.74
N ARG A 52 5.94 -15.27 6.69
CA ARG A 52 6.20 -16.30 5.70
C ARG A 52 5.20 -16.15 4.56
N TRP A 53 5.73 -15.93 3.37
CA TRP A 53 4.96 -16.05 2.14
C TRP A 53 4.42 -17.49 2.03
N PRO A 54 3.09 -17.70 1.87
CA PRO A 54 2.53 -19.03 1.66
C PRO A 54 2.88 -19.63 0.30
#